data_AF-A0A4Q4BG29-F1
#
_entry.id   AF-A0A4Q4BG29-F1
#
_cell.length_a   1.000
_cell.length_b   1.000
_cell.length_c   1.000
_cell.angle_alpha   90.00
_cell.angle_beta   90.00
_cell.angle_gamma   90.00
#
_symmetry.space_group_name_H-M   'P 1'
#
loop_
_entity.id
_entity.type
_entity.pdbx_description
1 polymer ?
#
loop_
_entity_poly.entity_id
_entity_poly.type
_entity_poly.pdbx_seq_one_letter_code
_entity_poly.pdbx_strand_id
1 'polypeptide(L)'
;MNLHSIGFGLAALALLTATPALAAPVKNIVLVHGAWADGSGWKGVYDLLKKDGYNVTVVSNPLTTLSDDVAATDRVIERQDGPVILVGHSYGG
;
A
#
# COMPACT_ATOMS: atom_id res chain seq x y z
N MET A 1 -62.85 -31.32 17.46
CA MET A 1 -61.39 -31.45 17.70
C MET A 1 -60.66 -30.83 16.53
N ASN A 2 -59.62 -30.05 16.86
CA ASN A 2 -58.54 -29.55 16.01
C ASN A 2 -58.71 -28.14 15.42
N LEU A 3 -58.44 -27.19 16.33
CA LEU A 3 -58.02 -25.81 16.08
C LEU A 3 -56.63 -25.82 15.42
N HIS A 4 -56.49 -25.30 14.20
CA HIS A 4 -55.18 -25.01 13.61
C HIS A 4 -54.81 -23.56 13.94
N SER A 5 -54.04 -23.39 15.01
CA SER A 5 -53.41 -22.12 15.37
C SER A 5 -52.26 -21.84 14.39
N ILE A 6 -52.40 -20.79 13.58
CA ILE A 6 -51.31 -20.27 12.74
C ILE A 6 -50.47 -19.33 13.60
N GLY A 7 -49.30 -19.80 14.03
CA GLY A 7 -48.30 -18.98 14.72
C GLY A 7 -47.57 -18.08 13.73
N PHE A 8 -47.75 -16.76 13.84
CA PHE A 8 -46.91 -15.79 13.15
C PHE A 8 -45.55 -15.72 13.85
N GLY A 9 -44.55 -16.42 13.33
CA GLY A 9 -43.16 -16.22 13.72
C GLY A 9 -42.65 -14.90 13.18
N LEU A 10 -42.30 -13.95 14.05
CA LEU A 10 -41.55 -12.75 13.67
C LEU A 10 -40.16 -13.18 13.18
N ALA A 11 -39.97 -13.17 11.86
CA ALA A 11 -38.63 -13.18 11.28
C ALA A 11 -38.02 -11.79 11.47
N ALA A 12 -37.14 -11.64 12.46
CA ALA A 12 -36.34 -10.44 12.62
C ALA A 12 -35.34 -10.36 11.45
N LEU A 13 -35.59 -9.45 10.52
CA LEU A 13 -34.69 -9.17 9.40
C LEU A 13 -33.46 -8.41 9.94
N ALA A 14 -32.38 -9.12 10.22
CA ALA A 14 -31.10 -8.50 10.55
C ALA A 14 -30.54 -7.81 9.30
N LEU A 15 -30.66 -6.49 9.23
CA LEU A 15 -29.95 -5.67 8.26
C LEU A 15 -28.44 -5.76 8.56
N LEU A 16 -27.71 -6.59 7.81
CA LEU A 16 -26.25 -6.52 7.79
C LEU A 16 -25.88 -5.19 7.11
N THR A 17 -25.55 -4.19 7.92
CA THR A 17 -24.87 -3.00 7.42
C THR A 17 -23.43 -3.39 7.10
N ALA A 18 -23.06 -3.35 5.81
CA ALA A 18 -21.66 -3.48 5.42
C ALA A 18 -20.92 -2.23 5.87
N THR A 19 -20.08 -2.34 6.89
CA THR A 19 -19.13 -1.28 7.24
C THR A 19 -18.08 -1.21 6.14
N PRO A 20 -17.85 -0.04 5.51
CA PRO A 20 -16.78 0.10 4.54
C PRO A 20 -15.45 -0.18 5.25
N ALA A 21 -14.67 -1.14 4.73
CA ALA A 21 -13.31 -1.35 5.19
C ALA A 21 -12.46 -0.16 4.76
N LEU A 22 -12.12 0.72 5.70
CA LEU A 22 -11.07 1.71 5.48
C LEU A 22 -9.74 0.99 5.49
N ALA A 23 -9.02 1.02 4.36
CA ALA A 23 -7.64 0.54 4.32
C ALA A 23 -6.84 1.28 5.41
N ALA A 24 -6.07 0.54 6.20
CA ALA A 24 -5.18 1.15 7.17
C ALA A 24 -4.29 2.17 6.44
N PRO A 25 -4.07 3.37 7.01
CA PRO A 25 -3.30 4.40 6.34
C PRO A 25 -1.89 3.91 6.01
N VAL A 26 -1.52 3.95 4.74
CA VAL A 26 -0.19 3.55 4.28
C VAL A 26 0.81 4.64 4.65
N LYS A 27 1.87 4.27 5.38
CA LYS A 27 2.90 5.21 5.85
C LYS A 27 4.25 5.03 5.17
N ASN A 28 4.49 3.89 4.52
CA ASN A 28 5.77 3.60 3.87
C ASN A 28 5.72 4.00 2.39
N ILE A 29 6.72 4.75 1.96
CA ILE A 29 6.90 5.20 0.57
C ILE A 29 8.29 4.79 0.11
N VAL A 30 8.37 4.03 -0.97
CA VAL A 30 9.62 3.61 -1.60
C VAL A 30 9.78 4.32 -2.93
N LEU A 31 10.85 5.11 -3.06
CA LEU A 31 11.13 5.93 -4.23
C LEU A 31 12.21 5.26 -5.10
N VAL A 32 11.90 5.03 -6.38
CA VAL A 32 12.76 4.33 -7.34
C VAL A 32 13.16 5.31 -8.45
N HIS A 33 14.46 5.50 -8.65
CA HIS A 33 14.96 6.43 -9.67
C HIS A 33 14.95 5.81 -11.08
N GLY A 34 15.03 6.68 -12.10
CA GLY A 34 15.10 6.27 -13.50
C GLY A 34 16.51 5.88 -13.97
N ALA A 35 16.63 5.60 -15.27
CA ALA A 35 17.89 5.21 -15.90
C ALA A 35 18.93 6.34 -15.83
N TRP A 36 20.20 5.95 -15.63
CA TRP A 36 21.37 6.83 -15.52
C TRP A 36 21.29 7.92 -14.44
N ALA A 37 20.37 7.77 -13.49
CA ALA A 37 20.22 8.64 -12.33
C ALA A 37 20.66 7.91 -11.05
N ASP A 38 20.60 8.64 -9.93
CA ASP A 38 20.68 8.09 -8.57
C ASP A 38 19.49 8.60 -7.73
N GLY A 39 19.52 8.33 -6.43
CA GLY A 39 18.48 8.78 -5.50
C GLY A 39 18.42 10.29 -5.25
N SER A 40 19.40 11.09 -5.69
CA SER A 40 19.49 12.52 -5.34
C SER A 40 18.35 13.36 -5.92
N GLY A 41 17.81 12.98 -7.08
CA GLY A 41 16.66 13.63 -7.71
C GLY A 41 15.39 13.59 -6.83
N TRP A 42 15.32 12.64 -5.90
CA TRP A 42 14.20 12.52 -4.97
C TRP A 42 14.32 13.41 -3.73
N LYS A 43 15.43 14.12 -3.51
CA LYS A 43 15.68 14.83 -2.24
C LYS A 43 14.54 15.76 -1.82
N GLY A 44 14.04 16.60 -2.74
CA GLY A 44 12.94 17.52 -2.44
C GLY A 44 11.64 16.81 -2.05
N VAL A 45 11.30 15.72 -2.75
CA VAL A 45 10.12 14.89 -2.46
C VAL A 45 10.30 14.15 -1.13
N TYR A 46 11.48 13.60 -0.88
CA TYR A 46 11.83 12.95 0.37
C TYR A 46 11.62 13.90 1.56
N ASP A 47 12.17 15.11 1.49
CA ASP A 47 12.08 16.09 2.58
C ASP A 47 10.62 16.47 2.88
N LEU A 48 9.80 16.69 1.83
CA LEU A 48 8.38 17.00 1.98
C LEU A 48 7.58 15.84 2.60
N LEU A 49 7.79 14.61 2.13
CA LEU A 49 7.08 13.44 2.63
C LEU A 49 7.50 13.07 4.06
N LYS A 50 8.79 13.19 4.39
CA LYS A 50 9.27 13.01 5.78
C LYS A 50 8.64 14.05 6.71
N LYS A 51 8.56 15.32 6.28
CA LYS A 51 7.88 16.39 7.04
C LYS A 51 6.40 16.06 7.30
N ASP A 52 5.74 15.40 6.35
CA ASP A 52 4.33 15.01 6.46
C ASP A 52 4.11 13.69 7.24
N GLY A 53 5.17 13.13 7.82
CA GLY A 53 5.09 11.97 8.72
C GLY A 53 5.03 10.62 8.00
N TYR A 54 5.58 10.52 6.79
CA TYR A 54 5.79 9.25 6.10
C TYR A 54 7.16 8.63 6.43
N ASN A 55 7.23 7.31 6.32
CA ASN A 55 8.48 6.56 6.27
C ASN A 55 8.91 6.48 4.81
N VAL A 56 9.97 7.20 4.44
CA VAL A 56 10.42 7.28 3.05
C VAL A 56 11.76 6.58 2.93
N THR A 57 11.88 5.67 1.96
CA THR A 57 13.14 5.03 1.60
C THR A 57 13.40 5.23 0.11
N VAL A 58 14.63 5.58 -0.27
CA VAL A 58 15.03 5.72 -1.67
C VAL A 58 15.83 4.48 -2.06
N VAL A 59 15.43 3.80 -3.13
CA VAL A 59 16.16 2.64 -3.64
C VAL A 59 17.41 3.13 -4.37
N SER A 60 18.53 2.47 -4.11
CA SER A 60 19.74 2.60 -4.92
C SER A 60 19.74 1.47 -5.94
N ASN A 61 19.21 1.73 -7.14
CA ASN A 61 19.17 0.73 -8.20
C ASN A 61 20.57 0.62 -8.82
N PRO A 62 21.15 -0.59 -8.96
CA PRO A 62 22.48 -0.77 -9.50
C PRO A 62 22.60 -0.39 -10.99
N LEU A 63 21.51 -0.41 -11.75
CA LEU A 63 21.46 -0.19 -13.21
C LEU A 63 22.38 -1.16 -14.00
N THR A 64 22.67 -2.33 -13.43
CA THR A 64 23.45 -3.40 -14.08
C THR A 64 22.57 -4.27 -14.97
N THR A 65 21.43 -4.70 -14.44
CA THR A 65 20.37 -5.42 -15.14
C THR A 65 19.02 -5.09 -14.51
N LEU A 66 17.92 -5.25 -15.27
CA LEU A 66 16.57 -5.08 -14.72
C LEU A 66 16.30 -6.03 -13.55
N SER A 67 16.80 -7.28 -13.61
CA SER A 67 16.62 -8.24 -12.53
C SER A 67 17.32 -7.80 -11.24
N ASP A 68 18.49 -7.20 -11.35
CA ASP A 68 19.23 -6.68 -10.18
C ASP A 68 18.52 -5.45 -9.60
N ASP A 69 17.95 -4.59 -10.45
CA ASP A 69 17.18 -3.41 -10.05
C ASP A 69 15.89 -3.80 -9.32
N VAL A 70 15.18 -4.81 -9.82
CA VAL A 70 14.00 -5.39 -9.15
C VAL A 70 14.41 -5.99 -7.81
N ALA A 71 15.46 -6.81 -7.77
CA ALA A 71 15.92 -7.42 -6.53
C ALA A 71 16.38 -6.37 -5.49
N ALA A 72 16.97 -5.24 -5.92
CA ALA A 72 17.30 -4.14 -5.03
C ALA A 72 16.05 -3.47 -4.44
N THR A 73 15.03 -3.27 -5.27
CA THR A 73 13.73 -2.71 -4.88
C THR A 73 12.99 -3.62 -3.91
N ASP A 74 12.91 -4.93 -4.21
CA ASP A 74 12.26 -5.92 -3.36
C ASP A 74 12.86 -5.95 -1.95
N ARG A 75 14.20 -5.97 -1.87
CA ARG A 75 14.91 -5.91 -0.58
C ARG A 75 14.60 -4.64 0.23
N VAL A 76 14.20 -3.54 -0.41
CA VAL A 76 13.80 -2.31 0.29
C VAL A 76 12.34 -2.40 0.75
N ILE A 77 11.47 -2.95 -0.09
CA ILE A 77 10.05 -3.19 0.22
C ILE A 77 9.92 -4.15 1.42
N GLU A 78 10.65 -5.27 1.40
CA GLU A 78 10.64 -6.29 2.47
C GLU A 78 11.08 -5.76 3.85
N ARG A 79 11.83 -4.66 3.89
CA ARG A 79 12.27 -4.02 5.15
C ARG A 79 11.26 -3.02 5.71
N GLN A 80 10.23 -2.68 4.95
CA GLN A 80 9.21 -1.75 5.45
C GLN A 80 8.28 -2.47 6.44
N ASP A 81 7.88 -1.77 7.50
CA ASP A 81 6.91 -2.29 8.45
C ASP A 81 5.49 -1.93 7.99
N GLY A 82 4.85 -2.87 7.29
CA GLY A 82 3.48 -2.73 6.78
C GLY A 82 3.40 -2.33 5.30
N PRO A 83 2.20 -1.89 4.83
CA PRO A 83 1.97 -1.63 3.42
C PRO A 83 2.87 -0.53 2.86
N VAL A 84 3.13 -0.57 1.55
CA VAL A 84 4.04 0.32 0.84
C VAL A 84 3.35 0.96 -0.36
N ILE A 85 3.61 2.26 -0.58
CA ILE A 85 3.43 2.92 -1.87
C ILE A 85 4.77 2.91 -2.59
N LEU A 86 4.84 2.22 -3.73
CA LEU A 86 6.02 2.20 -4.60
C LEU A 86 5.87 3.28 -5.68
N VAL A 87 6.87 4.15 -5.81
CA VAL A 87 6.86 5.26 -6.77
C VAL A 87 8.08 5.14 -7.68
N GLY A 88 7.83 4.85 -8.96
CA GLY A 88 8.85 4.81 -10.01
C GLY A 88 8.82 6.03 -10.90
N HIS A 89 10.00 6.49 -11.34
CA HIS A 89 10.12 7.51 -12.39
C HIS A 89 10.82 6.94 -13.62
N SER A 90 10.23 7.14 -14.81
CA SER A 90 10.79 6.66 -16.08
C SER A 90 11.09 5.15 -16.01
N TYR A 91 12.31 4.72 -16.30
CA TYR A 91 12.78 3.32 -16.18
C TYR A 91 12.49 2.65 -14.83
N GLY A 92 12.41 3.43 -13.74
CA GLY A 92 12.13 2.87 -12.41
C GLY A 92 10.66 2.53 -12.13
N GLY A 93 9.75 2.76 -13.10
CA GLY A 93 8.33 2.40 -13.01
C GLY A 93 8.01 1.16 -13.83
#